data_AF-A0AAV8EZG3-F1
#
_entry.id   AF-A0AAV8EZG3-F1
#
_cell.length_a   1.000
_cell.length_b   1.000
_cell.length_c   1.000
_cell.angle_alpha   90.00
_cell.angle_beta   90.00
_cell.angle_gamma   90.00
#
_symmetry.space_group_name_H-M   'P 1'
#
loop_
_entity.id
_entity.type
_entity.pdbx_description
1 polymer ?
#
loop_
_entity_poly.entity_id
_entity_poly.type
_entity_poly.pdbx_seq_one_letter_code
_entity_poly.pdbx_strand_id
1 'polypeptide(L)'
;MARHTRSFSLPTRSHPFLQNFEEELNRLRACVGSSLTYEIILDALKAVGHVYESINELLSMSSNLNGLSQMQHRRWVEQELEESVKLLDMCSKSRDNLDTIRYHVQDLKLANRRGDLEAIKSKLRDYNLIVKKANRDVKIQVFNKNESLEGESLEVVSLLLETREITISGIL
;
A
#
# COMPACT_ATOMS: atom_id res chain seq x y z
N MET A 1 56.19 12.73 -18.10
CA MET A 1 54.90 12.46 -18.79
C MET A 1 53.97 11.77 -17.80
N ALA A 2 53.01 12.51 -17.25
CA ALA A 2 52.10 12.01 -16.22
C ALA A 2 50.95 11.22 -16.86
N ARG A 3 50.73 9.98 -16.40
CA ARG A 3 49.60 9.13 -16.84
C ARG A 3 48.38 9.47 -15.99
N HIS A 4 47.35 10.03 -16.63
CA HIS A 4 46.01 10.16 -16.04
C HIS A 4 45.34 8.78 -15.99
N THR A 5 45.18 8.23 -14.80
CA THR A 5 44.29 7.09 -14.56
C THR A 5 42.86 7.61 -14.47
N ARG A 6 42.05 7.37 -15.50
CA ARG A 6 40.60 7.57 -15.45
C ARG A 6 39.97 6.31 -14.84
N SER A 7 39.45 6.43 -13.63
CA SER A 7 38.59 5.43 -13.01
C SER A 7 37.26 5.37 -13.77
N PHE A 8 36.99 4.22 -14.39
CA PHE A 8 35.65 3.87 -14.83
C PHE A 8 34.93 3.23 -13.63
N SER A 9 34.03 3.97 -12.98
CA SER A 9 33.03 3.34 -12.12
C SER A 9 32.10 2.54 -13.02
N LEU A 10 32.11 1.22 -12.88
CA LEU A 10 31.09 0.35 -13.47
C LEU A 10 29.71 0.82 -12.97
N PRO A 11 28.64 0.71 -13.78
CA PRO A 11 27.30 0.94 -13.26
C PRO A 11 27.10 -0.01 -12.08
N THR A 12 26.86 0.56 -10.90
CA THR A 12 26.51 -0.21 -9.71
C THR A 12 25.30 -1.05 -10.08
N ARG A 13 25.50 -2.36 -10.24
CA ARG A 13 24.41 -3.29 -10.49
C ARG A 13 23.55 -3.22 -9.24
N SER A 14 22.36 -2.62 -9.35
CA SER A 14 21.41 -2.58 -8.24
C SER A 14 21.22 -4.00 -7.73
N HIS A 15 21.30 -4.16 -6.40
CA HIS A 15 21.17 -5.47 -5.78
C HIS A 15 19.86 -6.11 -6.27
N PRO A 16 19.81 -7.41 -6.62
CA PRO A 16 18.61 -8.05 -7.20
C PRO A 16 17.34 -7.79 -6.39
N PHE A 17 17.49 -7.65 -5.06
CA PHE A 17 16.45 -7.22 -4.14
C PHE A 17 15.87 -5.82 -4.45
N LEU A 18 16.72 -4.81 -4.60
CA LEU A 18 16.30 -3.43 -4.89
C LEU A 18 15.59 -3.35 -6.24
N GLN A 19 16.02 -4.18 -7.21
CA GLN A 19 15.37 -4.26 -8.51
C GLN A 19 13.94 -4.84 -8.42
N ASN A 20 13.74 -5.92 -7.67
CA ASN A 20 12.41 -6.50 -7.46
C ASN A 20 11.49 -5.52 -6.70
N PHE A 21 12.02 -4.85 -5.69
CA PHE A 21 11.30 -3.84 -4.92
C PHE A 21 10.83 -2.67 -5.81
N GLU A 22 11.73 -2.13 -6.63
CA GLU A 22 11.43 -1.06 -7.60
C GLU A 22 10.36 -1.50 -8.62
N GLU A 23 10.38 -2.76 -9.07
CA GLU A 23 9.35 -3.30 -9.96
C GLU A 23 7.97 -3.36 -9.28
N GLU A 24 7.90 -3.80 -8.02
CA GLU A 24 6.64 -3.83 -7.28
C GLU A 24 6.09 -2.43 -6.97
N LEU A 25 6.98 -1.48 -6.65
CA LEU A 25 6.64 -0.06 -6.49
C LEU A 25 6.10 0.55 -7.78
N ASN A 26 6.71 0.24 -8.92
CA ASN A 26 6.25 0.72 -10.22
C ASN A 26 4.90 0.09 -10.61
N ARG A 27 4.66 -1.18 -10.26
CA ARG A 27 3.33 -1.80 -10.42
C ARG A 27 2.28 -1.11 -9.56
N LEU A 28 2.64 -0.76 -8.33
CA LEU A 28 1.78 0.01 -7.44
C LEU A 28 1.43 1.38 -8.07
N ARG A 29 2.43 2.17 -8.50
CA ARG A 29 2.21 3.46 -9.19
C ARG A 29 1.32 3.33 -10.43
N ALA A 30 1.48 2.27 -11.21
CA ALA A 30 0.67 2.03 -12.41
C ALA A 30 -0.81 1.77 -12.07
N CYS A 31 -1.11 1.11 -10.95
CA CYS A 31 -2.48 0.88 -10.51
C CYS A 31 -3.15 2.20 -10.07
N VAL A 32 -2.40 3.06 -9.38
CA VAL A 32 -2.83 4.37 -8.86
C VAL A 32 -3.23 5.36 -9.97
N GLY A 33 -2.53 5.35 -11.11
CA GLY A 33 -2.79 6.29 -12.22
C GLY A 33 -4.01 5.99 -13.08
N SER A 34 -4.82 4.98 -12.74
CA SER A 34 -5.91 4.47 -13.57
C SER A 34 -7.30 4.69 -12.94
N SER A 35 -8.38 4.57 -13.73
CA SER A 35 -9.75 4.69 -13.21
C SER A 35 -10.03 3.53 -12.23
N LEU A 36 -10.23 3.83 -10.94
CA LEU A 36 -10.41 2.83 -9.88
C LEU A 36 -11.63 1.93 -10.13
N THR A 37 -11.39 0.74 -10.67
CA THR A 37 -12.36 -0.37 -10.68
C THR A 37 -12.07 -1.32 -9.52
N TYR A 38 -13.03 -2.18 -9.18
CA TYR A 38 -12.86 -3.20 -8.13
C TYR A 38 -11.62 -4.08 -8.34
N GLU A 39 -11.35 -4.51 -9.58
CA GLU A 39 -10.18 -5.33 -9.92
C GLU A 39 -8.88 -4.55 -9.73
N ILE A 40 -8.86 -3.27 -10.10
CA ILE A 40 -7.70 -2.39 -9.90
C ILE A 40 -7.42 -2.18 -8.42
N ILE A 41 -8.45 -1.97 -7.58
CA ILE A 41 -8.28 -1.83 -6.13
C ILE A 41 -7.70 -3.11 -5.52
N LEU A 42 -8.18 -4.29 -5.93
CA LEU A 42 -7.64 -5.56 -5.44
C LEU A 42 -6.19 -5.77 -5.86
N ASP A 43 -5.84 -5.48 -7.11
CA ASP A 43 -4.48 -5.66 -7.59
C ASP A 43 -3.52 -4.64 -6.96
N ALA A 44 -3.98 -3.42 -6.70
CA ALA A 44 -3.23 -2.42 -5.97
C ALA A 44 -2.99 -2.87 -4.51
N LEU A 45 -3.99 -3.41 -3.82
CA LEU A 45 -3.84 -3.98 -2.47
C LEU A 45 -2.87 -5.17 -2.42
N LYS A 46 -2.86 -6.03 -3.46
CA LYS A 46 -1.86 -7.11 -3.56
C LYS A 46 -0.46 -6.55 -3.75
N ALA A 47 -0.29 -5.55 -4.62
CA ALA A 47 0.99 -4.89 -4.84
C ALA A 47 1.54 -4.30 -3.55
N VAL A 48 0.70 -3.63 -2.74
CA VAL A 48 1.08 -3.16 -1.39
C VAL A 48 1.60 -4.31 -0.53
N GLY A 49 0.88 -5.44 -0.49
CA GLY A 49 1.29 -6.61 0.31
C GLY A 49 2.69 -7.12 -0.06
N HIS A 50 2.98 -7.22 -1.36
CA HIS A 50 4.29 -7.67 -1.82
C HIS A 50 5.42 -6.68 -1.48
N VAL A 51 5.18 -5.38 -1.62
CA VAL A 51 6.16 -4.35 -1.27
C VAL A 51 6.52 -4.42 0.21
N TYR A 52 5.52 -4.61 1.09
CA TYR A 52 5.77 -4.79 2.52
C TYR A 52 6.52 -6.08 2.87
N GLU A 53 6.27 -7.17 2.14
CA GLU A 53 7.00 -8.43 2.30
C GLU A 53 8.47 -8.27 1.91
N SER A 54 8.74 -7.59 0.80
CA SER A 54 10.09 -7.21 0.38
C SER A 54 10.81 -6.39 1.47
N ILE A 55 10.15 -5.39 2.06
CA ILE A 55 10.77 -4.57 3.12
C ILE A 55 11.09 -5.40 4.36
N ASN A 56 10.23 -6.36 4.73
CA ASN A 56 10.48 -7.27 5.83
C ASN A 56 11.75 -8.12 5.61
N GLU A 57 11.98 -8.60 4.38
CA GLU A 57 13.22 -9.30 4.01
C GLU A 57 14.45 -8.38 4.14
N LEU A 58 14.35 -7.12 3.73
CA LEU A 58 15.45 -6.14 3.82
C LEU A 58 15.85 -5.82 5.26
N LEU A 59 14.85 -5.57 6.12
CA LEU A 59 15.07 -5.29 7.54
C LEU A 59 15.78 -6.47 8.22
N SER A 60 15.42 -7.70 7.85
CA SER A 60 16.04 -8.92 8.35
C SER A 60 17.54 -8.98 8.04
N MET A 61 17.97 -8.50 6.86
CA MET A 61 19.38 -8.48 6.43
C MET A 61 20.20 -7.36 7.09
N SER A 62 19.60 -6.20 7.34
CA SER A 62 20.26 -4.99 7.87
C SER A 62 20.60 -5.02 9.37
N SER A 63 20.14 -6.04 10.09
CA SER A 63 20.24 -6.21 11.55
C SER A 63 21.69 -6.29 12.11
N ASN A 64 22.71 -6.22 11.24
CA ASN A 64 24.14 -6.32 11.59
C ASN A 64 24.90 -4.97 11.70
N LEU A 65 24.22 -3.80 11.73
CA LEU A 65 24.89 -2.48 11.70
C LEU A 65 24.94 -1.74 13.08
N ASN A 66 26.03 -0.98 13.28
CA ASN A 66 26.56 -0.37 14.52
C ASN A 66 25.56 0.39 15.44
N GLY A 67 25.81 0.34 16.76
CA GLY A 67 24.84 0.62 17.84
C GLY A 67 24.34 2.06 18.09
N LEU A 68 25.07 3.12 17.71
CA LEU A 68 24.60 4.52 17.90
C LEU A 68 23.67 4.98 16.77
N SER A 69 24.04 4.68 15.53
CA SER A 69 23.15 4.74 14.37
C SER A 69 21.92 3.86 14.60
N GLN A 70 22.11 2.67 15.18
CA GLN A 70 21.02 1.71 15.44
C GLN A 70 19.91 2.28 16.33
N MET A 71 20.20 3.12 17.34
CA MET A 71 19.15 3.69 18.20
C MET A 71 18.28 4.73 17.49
N GLN A 72 18.89 5.63 16.71
CA GLN A 72 18.11 6.58 15.90
C GLN A 72 17.34 5.83 14.81
N HIS A 73 17.99 4.92 14.08
CA HIS A 73 17.33 4.08 13.07
C HIS A 73 16.19 3.27 13.64
N ARG A 74 16.36 2.69 14.84
CA ARG A 74 15.30 1.95 15.52
C ARG A 74 14.08 2.81 15.77
N ARG A 75 14.25 4.06 16.21
CA ARG A 75 13.13 4.97 16.44
C ARG A 75 12.36 5.29 15.15
N TRP A 76 13.07 5.54 14.05
CA TRP A 76 12.48 5.77 12.73
C TRP A 76 11.74 4.53 12.20
N VAL A 77 12.35 3.36 12.34
CA VAL A 77 11.75 2.08 11.93
C VAL A 77 10.53 1.75 12.80
N GLU A 78 10.57 1.99 14.11
CA GLU A 78 9.43 1.77 15.02
C GLU A 78 8.27 2.70 14.69
N GLN A 79 8.54 3.99 14.40
CA GLN A 79 7.51 4.91 13.94
C GLN A 79 6.92 4.46 12.61
N GLU A 80 7.75 4.15 11.62
CA GLU A 80 7.26 3.70 10.31
C GLU A 80 6.50 2.36 10.38
N LEU A 81 6.89 1.48 11.28
CA LEU A 81 6.17 0.24 11.54
C LEU A 81 4.79 0.51 12.12
N GLU A 82 4.68 1.43 13.08
CA GLU A 82 3.40 1.88 13.63
C GLU A 82 2.49 2.51 12.56
N GLU A 83 3.08 3.25 11.61
CA GLU A 83 2.38 3.77 10.43
C GLU A 83 1.88 2.65 9.51
N SER A 84 2.72 1.64 9.29
CA SER A 84 2.43 0.48 8.46
C SER A 84 1.35 -0.43 9.06
N VAL A 85 1.33 -0.61 10.38
CA VAL A 85 0.28 -1.35 11.09
C VAL A 85 -1.06 -0.66 10.91
N LYS A 86 -1.12 0.67 11.03
CA LYS A 86 -2.35 1.43 10.78
C LYS A 86 -2.84 1.27 9.35
N LEU A 87 -1.93 1.25 8.37
CA LEU A 87 -2.28 0.97 6.98
C LEU A 87 -2.87 -0.44 6.82
N LEU A 88 -2.30 -1.45 7.47
CA LEU A 88 -2.83 -2.82 7.46
C LEU A 88 -4.23 -2.92 8.09
N ASP A 89 -4.50 -2.16 9.16
CA ASP A 89 -5.84 -2.07 9.75
C ASP A 89 -6.85 -1.46 8.77
N MET A 90 -6.44 -0.43 8.02
CA MET A 90 -7.26 0.15 6.96
C MET A 90 -7.53 -0.85 5.83
N CYS A 91 -6.50 -1.57 5.36
CA CYS A 91 -6.64 -2.62 4.36
C CYS A 91 -7.58 -3.73 4.83
N SER A 92 -7.48 -4.13 6.11
CA SER A 92 -8.35 -5.15 6.71
C SER A 92 -9.81 -4.69 6.72
N LYS A 93 -10.08 -3.45 7.14
CA LYS A 93 -11.43 -2.89 7.11
C LYS A 93 -11.97 -2.71 5.68
N SER A 94 -11.11 -2.37 4.73
CA SER A 94 -11.47 -2.30 3.30
C SER A 94 -11.88 -3.68 2.78
N ARG A 95 -11.12 -4.73 3.11
CA ARG A 95 -11.46 -6.12 2.78
C ARG A 95 -12.82 -6.53 3.36
N ASP A 96 -13.09 -6.23 4.62
CA ASP A 96 -14.39 -6.54 5.26
C ASP A 96 -15.56 -5.82 4.56
N ASN A 97 -15.34 -4.56 4.16
CA ASN A 97 -16.30 -3.79 3.37
C ASN A 97 -16.53 -4.43 1.99
N LEU A 98 -15.49 -4.90 1.31
CA LEU A 98 -15.59 -5.59 0.03
C LEU A 98 -16.35 -6.91 0.15
N ASP A 99 -16.11 -7.68 1.22
CA ASP A 99 -16.86 -8.92 1.48
C ASP A 99 -18.35 -8.64 1.72
N THR A 100 -18.65 -7.56 2.44
CA THR A 100 -20.03 -7.10 2.63
C THR A 100 -20.66 -6.70 1.29
N ILE A 101 -19.99 -5.90 0.47
CA ILE A 101 -20.47 -5.51 -0.86
C ILE A 101 -20.72 -6.74 -1.73
N ARG A 102 -19.81 -7.72 -1.71
CA ARG A 102 -19.92 -8.98 -2.45
C ARG A 102 -21.18 -9.75 -2.06
N TYR A 103 -21.46 -9.84 -0.76
CA TYR A 103 -22.69 -10.46 -0.25
C TYR A 103 -23.94 -9.76 -0.81
N HIS A 104 -24.01 -8.42 -0.76
CA HIS A 104 -25.15 -7.67 -1.29
C HIS A 104 -25.31 -7.82 -2.81
N VAL A 105 -24.23 -7.91 -3.57
CA VAL A 105 -24.27 -8.19 -5.01
C VAL A 105 -24.85 -9.57 -5.29
N GLN A 106 -24.45 -10.59 -4.52
CA GLN A 106 -25.03 -11.94 -4.66
C GLN A 106 -26.52 -11.95 -4.32
N ASP A 107 -26.90 -11.26 -3.25
CA ASP A 107 -28.28 -11.20 -2.78
C ASP A 107 -29.21 -10.47 -3.78
N LEU A 108 -28.69 -9.39 -4.42
CA LEU A 108 -29.34 -8.70 -5.53
C LEU A 108 -29.51 -9.64 -6.75
N LYS A 109 -28.46 -10.39 -7.11
CA LYS A 109 -28.51 -11.37 -8.21
C LYS A 109 -29.58 -12.44 -7.96
N LEU A 110 -29.72 -12.92 -6.73
CA LEU A 110 -30.75 -13.88 -6.35
C LEU A 110 -32.16 -13.29 -6.46
N ALA A 111 -32.39 -12.07 -5.98
CA ALA A 111 -33.68 -11.39 -6.13
C ALA A 111 -34.04 -11.18 -7.60
N ASN A 112 -33.05 -10.80 -8.43
CA ASN A 112 -33.23 -10.65 -9.87
C ASN A 112 -33.64 -11.96 -10.56
N ARG A 113 -33.03 -13.09 -10.18
CA ARG A 113 -33.40 -14.41 -10.69
C ARG A 113 -34.82 -14.84 -10.28
N ARG A 114 -35.30 -14.37 -9.12
CA ARG A 114 -36.66 -14.65 -8.63
C ARG A 114 -37.73 -13.74 -9.27
N GLY A 115 -37.33 -12.67 -9.95
CA GLY A 115 -38.25 -11.68 -10.52
C GLY A 115 -38.99 -10.83 -9.49
N ASP A 116 -38.50 -10.78 -8.25
CA ASP A 116 -39.13 -10.02 -7.16
C ASP A 116 -38.70 -8.55 -7.22
N LEU A 117 -39.50 -7.73 -7.90
CA LEU A 117 -39.20 -6.31 -8.16
C LEU A 117 -39.05 -5.50 -6.86
N GLU A 118 -39.85 -5.78 -5.83
CA GLU A 118 -39.78 -5.05 -4.57
C GLU A 118 -38.55 -5.45 -3.76
N ALA A 119 -38.18 -6.73 -3.75
CA ALA A 119 -36.93 -7.18 -3.16
C ALA A 119 -35.71 -6.60 -3.92
N ILE A 120 -35.74 -6.54 -5.26
CA ILE A 120 -34.67 -5.94 -6.06
C ILE A 120 -34.49 -4.46 -5.68
N LYS A 121 -35.59 -3.68 -5.65
CA LYS A 121 -35.54 -2.27 -5.24
C LYS A 121 -34.96 -2.10 -3.84
N SER A 122 -35.36 -2.94 -2.89
CA SER A 122 -34.85 -2.87 -1.52
C SER A 122 -33.36 -3.16 -1.45
N LYS A 123 -32.92 -4.29 -2.01
CA LYS A 123 -31.52 -4.71 -1.98
C LYS A 123 -30.61 -3.74 -2.73
N LEU A 124 -31.11 -3.10 -3.79
CA LEU A 124 -30.38 -2.05 -4.50
C LEU A 124 -30.15 -0.82 -3.62
N ARG A 125 -31.12 -0.43 -2.78
CA ARG A 125 -30.92 0.64 -1.79
C ARG A 125 -29.85 0.25 -0.77
N ASP A 126 -29.91 -0.97 -0.24
CA ASP A 126 -28.96 -1.47 0.76
C ASP A 126 -27.53 -1.52 0.19
N TYR A 127 -27.37 -2.03 -1.03
CA TYR A 127 -26.11 -2.00 -1.77
C TYR A 127 -25.54 -0.58 -1.87
N ASN A 128 -26.35 0.39 -2.29
CA ASN A 128 -25.90 1.78 -2.41
C ASN A 128 -25.50 2.40 -1.06
N LEU A 129 -26.21 2.07 0.03
CA LEU A 129 -25.88 2.54 1.37
C LEU A 129 -24.52 1.99 1.84
N ILE A 130 -24.27 0.71 1.57
CA ILE A 130 -23.02 0.04 1.97
C ILE A 130 -21.85 0.55 1.16
N VAL A 131 -21.99 0.73 -0.16
CA VAL A 131 -20.94 1.34 -0.98
C VAL A 131 -20.61 2.76 -0.50
N LYS A 132 -21.64 3.57 -0.18
CA LYS A 132 -21.43 4.92 0.40
C LYS A 132 -20.79 4.88 1.79
N LYS A 133 -21.00 3.83 2.58
CA LYS A 133 -20.37 3.66 3.89
C LYS A 133 -18.90 3.27 3.71
N ALA A 134 -18.62 2.28 2.86
CA ALA A 134 -17.26 1.84 2.54
C ALA A 134 -16.37 3.00 2.08
N ASN A 135 -16.88 3.83 1.16
CA ASN A 135 -16.14 5.02 0.70
C ASN A 135 -15.90 6.06 1.80
N ARG A 136 -16.83 6.20 2.76
CA ARG A 136 -16.65 7.10 3.90
C ARG A 136 -15.61 6.56 4.89
N ASP A 137 -15.63 5.25 5.14
CA ASP A 137 -14.67 4.59 6.02
C ASP A 137 -13.23 4.75 5.50
N VAL A 138 -13.03 4.63 4.18
CA VAL A 138 -11.74 4.89 3.53
C VAL A 138 -11.33 6.37 3.68
N LYS A 139 -12.23 7.31 3.34
CA LYS A 139 -11.93 8.75 3.37
C LYS A 139 -11.59 9.29 4.76
N ILE A 140 -12.26 8.84 5.82
CA ILE A 140 -12.01 9.32 7.20
C ILE A 140 -10.61 8.91 7.68
N GLN A 141 -10.14 7.74 7.26
CA GLN A 141 -8.87 7.19 7.74
C GLN A 141 -7.66 7.83 7.02
N VAL A 142 -7.82 8.29 5.76
CA VAL A 142 -6.78 9.01 4.99
C VAL A 142 -6.51 10.42 5.53
N PHE A 143 -7.53 11.13 6.03
CA PHE A 143 -7.39 12.53 6.47
C PHE A 143 -6.69 12.72 7.82
N ASN A 144 -6.45 11.66 8.59
CA ASN A 144 -5.91 11.76 9.95
C ASN A 144 -4.38 11.83 10.05
N LYS A 145 -3.64 12.05 8.95
CA LYS A 145 -2.17 12.09 9.01
C LYS A 145 -1.52 12.96 7.95
N ASN A 146 -0.87 14.01 8.42
CA ASN A 146 0.24 14.70 7.78
C ASN A 146 1.14 15.21 8.91
N GLU A 147 1.98 14.36 9.48
CA GLU A 147 3.11 14.85 10.27
C GLU A 147 4.38 14.37 9.56
N SER A 148 4.95 15.30 8.78
CA SER A 148 6.19 15.10 8.04
C SER A 148 7.34 15.10 9.03
N LEU A 149 8.16 14.05 9.00
CA LEU A 149 9.38 14.00 9.77
C LEU A 149 10.55 14.31 8.83
N GLU A 150 11.09 15.53 8.95
CA GLU A 150 12.33 15.96 8.29
C GLU A 150 13.55 15.39 9.04
N GLY A 151 14.30 14.52 8.37
CA GLY A 151 15.60 14.04 8.79
C GLY A 151 16.23 13.15 7.72
N GLU A 152 17.55 13.21 7.53
CA GLU A 152 18.27 12.33 6.62
C GLU A 152 18.01 10.87 7.01
N SER A 153 17.18 10.24 6.19
CA SER A 153 16.60 8.93 6.39
C SER A 153 17.47 7.86 5.73
N LEU A 154 17.63 6.71 6.38
CA LEU A 154 18.32 5.56 5.79
C LEU A 154 17.55 5.11 4.54
N GLU A 155 18.24 4.63 3.51
CA GLU A 155 17.66 4.28 2.20
C GLU A 155 16.38 3.41 2.34
N VAL A 156 16.37 2.46 3.29
CA VAL A 156 15.20 1.63 3.65
C VAL A 156 14.00 2.42 4.18
N VAL A 157 14.23 3.41 5.03
CA VAL A 157 13.17 4.25 5.62
C VAL A 157 12.63 5.23 4.58
N SER A 158 13.50 5.75 3.68
CA SER A 158 13.06 6.51 2.51
C SER A 158 12.11 5.70 1.61
N LEU A 159 12.47 4.44 1.33
CA LEU A 159 11.66 3.54 0.50
C LEU A 159 10.32 3.18 1.16
N LEU A 160 10.31 3.01 2.48
CA LEU A 160 9.08 2.81 3.27
C LEU A 160 8.13 4.02 3.18
N LEU A 161 8.68 5.22 3.40
CA LEU A 161 7.92 6.47 3.32
C LEU A 161 7.30 6.66 1.94
N GLU A 162 8.08 6.45 0.88
CA GLU A 162 7.63 6.55 -0.51
C GLU A 162 6.53 5.53 -0.83
N THR A 163 6.71 4.27 -0.39
CA THR A 163 5.69 3.23 -0.57
C THR A 163 4.37 3.62 0.09
N ARG A 164 4.44 4.14 1.32
CA ARG A 164 3.25 4.59 2.05
C ARG A 164 2.58 5.76 1.34
N GLU A 165 3.36 6.76 0.91
CA GLU A 165 2.83 7.93 0.20
C GLU A 165 2.08 7.53 -1.08
N ILE A 166 2.66 6.62 -1.87
CA ILE A 166 2.03 6.11 -3.11
C ILE A 166 0.76 5.32 -2.78
N THR A 167 0.79 4.51 -1.73
CA THR A 167 -0.37 3.73 -1.28
C THR A 167 -1.52 4.63 -0.83
N ILE A 168 -1.22 5.64 -0.01
CA ILE A 168 -2.20 6.62 0.48
C ILE A 168 -2.76 7.44 -0.68
N SER A 169 -1.90 7.91 -1.59
CA SER A 169 -2.31 8.81 -2.68
C SER A 169 -3.11 8.11 -3.78
N GLY A 170 -3.12 6.78 -3.81
CA GLY A 170 -3.56 6.07 -5.00
C GLY A 170 -4.43 4.84 -4.84
N ILE A 171 -4.50 4.27 -3.65
CA ILE A 171 -5.41 3.14 -3.35
C ILE A 171 -6.57 3.59 -2.46
N LEU A 172 -6.35 4.62 -1.66
CA LEU A 172 -7.26 5.14 -0.64
C LEU A 172 -7.77 6.54 -1.02
#